data_AF-A0A957PHG4-F1
#
_entry.id   AF-A0A957PHG4-F1
#
_cell.length_a   1.000
_cell.length_b   1.000
_cell.length_c   1.000
_cell.angle_alpha   90.00
_cell.angle_beta   90.00
_cell.angle_gamma   90.00
#
_symmetry.space_group_name_H-M   'P 1'
#
loop_
_entity.id
_entity.type
_entity.pdbx_description
1 polymer ?
#
loop_
_entity_poly.entity_id
_entity_poly.type
_entity_poly.pdbx_seq_one_letter_code
_entity_poly.pdbx_strand_id
1 'polypeptide(L)' 'MVRGLTNPQMAEDLIVSLSTVKFHVSSILSKLGVATRTEAVHLAMRHKLVPDDV' A
#
# COMPACT_ATOMS: atom_id res chain seq x y z
N MET A 1 0.38 -1.91 3.09
CA MET A 1 1.70 -1.46 2.59
C MET A 1 2.59 -0.94 3.71
N VAL A 2 2.16 0.06 4.50
CA VAL A 2 2.97 0.63 5.60
C VAL A 2 3.29 -0.41 6.69
N ARG A 3 2.31 -1.23 7.09
CA ARG A 3 2.49 -2.37 8.01
C ARG A 3 3.37 -3.52 7.49
N GLY A 4 4.10 -3.34 6.39
CA GLY A 4 5.00 -4.36 5.83
C GLY A 4 4.34 -5.59 5.18
N LEU A 5 3.01 -5.77 5.29
CA LEU A 5 2.31 -6.93 4.72
C LEU A 5 2.58 -7.10 3.22
N THR A 6 2.79 -8.34 2.79
CA THR A 6 2.83 -8.75 1.38
C THR A 6 1.44 -8.72 0.75
N ASN A 7 1.35 -8.73 -0.59
CA ASN A 7 0.05 -8.72 -1.26
C ASN A 7 -0.83 -9.95 -0.92
N PRO A 8 -0.29 -11.18 -0.81
CA PRO A 8 -1.07 -12.32 -0.33
C PRO A 8 -1.58 -12.14 1.11
N GLN A 9 -0.73 -11.67 2.02
CA GLN A 9 -1.16 -11.41 3.41
C GLN A 9 -2.24 -10.32 3.48
N MET A 10 -2.13 -9.24 2.69
CA MET A 10 -3.18 -8.22 2.61
C MET A 10 -4.49 -8.77 2.02
N ALA A 11 -4.40 -9.71 1.06
CA ALA A 11 -5.59 -10.32 0.46
C ALA A 11 -6.33 -11.21 1.46
N GLU A 12 -5.58 -11.98 2.26
CA GLU A 12 -6.11 -12.81 3.33
C GLU A 12 -6.74 -11.97 4.45
N ASP A 13 -6.00 -10.97 4.97
CA ASP A 13 -6.45 -10.08 6.05
C ASP A 13 -7.72 -9.29 5.69
N LEU A 14 -7.82 -8.85 4.43
CA LEU A 14 -8.96 -8.06 3.94
C LEU A 14 -10.09 -8.91 3.33
N ILE A 15 -9.92 -10.25 3.25
CA ILE A 15 -10.89 -11.17 2.65
C ILE A 15 -11.25 -10.73 1.21
N VAL A 16 -10.22 -10.46 0.40
CA VAL A 16 -10.34 -10.10 -1.02
C VAL A 16 -9.39 -10.93 -1.88
N SER A 17 -9.57 -10.88 -3.20
CA SER A 17 -8.65 -11.57 -4.11
C SER A 17 -7.27 -10.90 -4.16
N LEU A 18 -6.23 -11.67 -4.48
CA LEU A 18 -4.88 -11.14 -4.73
C LEU A 18 -4.86 -10.12 -5.88
N SER A 19 -5.69 -10.29 -6.91
CA SER A 19 -5.77 -9.34 -8.03
C SER A 19 -6.37 -8.01 -7.60
N THR A 20 -7.34 -8.00 -6.68
CA THR A 20 -7.90 -6.79 -6.07
C THR A 20 -6.80 -5.99 -5.36
N VAL A 21 -5.98 -6.65 -4.54
CA VAL A 21 -4.85 -5.99 -3.85
C VAL A 21 -3.85 -5.43 -4.86
N LYS A 22 -3.47 -6.20 -5.90
CA LYS A 22 -2.54 -5.75 -6.94
C LYS A 22 -3.06 -4.50 -7.67
N PHE A 23 -4.35 -4.48 -8.00
CA PHE A 23 -5.00 -3.32 -8.62
C PHE A 23 -4.91 -2.08 -7.73
N HIS A 24 -5.24 -2.20 -6.44
CA HIS A 24 -5.15 -1.07 -5.51
C HIS A 24 -3.72 -0.59 -5.30
N VAL A 25 -2.74 -1.50 -5.18
CA VAL A 25 -1.32 -1.12 -5.10
C VAL A 25 -0.92 -0.31 -6.33
N SER A 26 -1.23 -0.78 -7.55
CA SER A 26 -0.94 -0.05 -8.79
C SER A 26 -1.59 1.34 -8.81
N SER A 27 -2.87 1.43 -8.41
CA SER A 27 -3.59 2.71 -8.33
C SER A 27 -2.95 3.68 -7.32
N ILE A 28 -2.51 3.19 -6.16
CA ILE A 28 -1.82 4.01 -5.15
C ILE A 28 -0.50 4.53 -5.71
N LEU A 29 0.32 3.68 -6.33
CA LEU A 29 1.60 4.10 -6.93
C LEU A 29 1.38 5.19 -7.99
N SER A 30 0.39 4.99 -8.87
CA SER A 30 0.03 5.95 -9.91
C SER A 30 -0.47 7.28 -9.33
N LYS A 31 -1.34 7.27 -8.32
CA LYS A 31 -1.86 8.48 -7.67
C LYS A 31 -0.81 9.26 -6.91
N LEU A 32 0.17 8.56 -6.33
CA LEU A 32 1.28 9.17 -5.62
C LEU A 32 2.46 9.54 -6.53
N GLY A 33 2.41 9.15 -7.81
CA GLY A 33 3.47 9.44 -8.78
C GLY A 33 4.80 8.74 -8.49
N VAL A 34 4.78 7.57 -7.87
CA VAL A 34 5.98 6.81 -7.48
C VAL A 34 6.03 5.44 -8.17
N ALA A 35 7.23 4.88 -8.32
CA ALA A 35 7.43 3.62 -9.03
C ALA A 35 7.39 2.39 -8.12
N THR A 36 7.70 2.57 -6.83
CA THR A 36 7.88 1.46 -5.89
C THR A 36 7.01 1.59 -4.64
N ARG A 37 6.72 0.43 -4.03
CA ARG A 37 6.00 0.40 -2.74
C ARG A 37 6.76 1.11 -1.62
N THR A 38 8.09 1.07 -1.65
CA THR A 38 8.94 1.71 -0.63
C THR A 38 8.84 3.23 -0.71
N GLU A 39 8.88 3.79 -1.92
CA GLU A 39 8.65 5.22 -2.13
C GLU A 39 7.25 5.64 -1.68
N ALA A 40 6.22 4.84 -1.99
CA ALA A 40 4.85 5.10 -1.55
C ALA A 40 4.70 5.12 -0.03
N VAL A 41 5.33 4.17 0.67
CA VAL A 41 5.34 4.13 2.15
C VAL A 41 6.06 5.36 2.70
N HIS A 42 7.24 5.70 2.19
CA HIS A 42 8.01 6.86 2.63
C HIS A 42 7.23 8.17 2.44
N LEU A 43 6.59 8.34 1.29
CA LEU A 43 5.76 9.51 0.98
C LEU A 43 4.54 9.55 1.89
N ALA A 44 3.84 8.43 2.10
CA ALA A 44 2.69 8.35 2.99
C ALA A 44 3.04 8.77 4.43
N MET A 45 4.19 8.33 4.96
CA MET A 45 4.67 8.74 6.29
C MET A 45 5.03 10.23 6.33
N ARG A 46 5.81 10.73 5.36
CA ARG A 46 6.24 12.14 5.29
C ARG A 46 5.05 13.10 5.24
N HIS A 47 4.02 12.75 4.48
CA HIS A 47 2.85 13.59 4.26
C HIS A 47 1.69 13.30 5.23
N LYS A 48 1.90 12.43 6.24
CA LYS A 48 0.87 12.04 7.22
C LYS A 48 -0.43 11.54 6.57
N LEU A 49 -0.30 10.76 5.49
CA LEU A 49 -1.43 10.13 4.80
C LEU A 49 -1.93 8.86 5.52
N VAL A 50 -1.20 8.41 6.54
CA VAL A 50 -1.53 7.30 7.42
C VAL A 50 -1.38 7.75 8.88
N PRO A 51 -2.06 7.10 9.83
CA PRO A 51 -1.88 7.35 11.26
C PRO A 51 -0.43 7.14 11.73
N ASP A 52 -0.04 7.83 12.80
CA ASP A 52 1.32 7.77 13.36
C ASP A 52 1.64 6.42 14.06
N ASP A 53 0.62 5.59 14.33
CA ASP A 53 0.69 4.33 15.07
C ASP A 53 0.70 3.08 14.18
N VAL A 54 0.92 3.25 12.87
CA VAL A 54 0.95 2.15 11.88
C VAL A 54 2.30 1.43 11.84
#